data_AF-A0AAV1D9Q4-F1
#
_entry.id   AF-A0AAV1D9Q4-F1
#
_cell.length_a   1.000
_cell.length_b   1.000
_cell.length_c   1.000
_cell.angle_alpha   90.00
_cell.angle_beta   90.00
_cell.angle_gamma   90.00
#
_symmetry.space_group_name_H-M   'P 1'
#
loop_
_entity.id
_entity.type
_entity.pdbx_description
1 polymer ?
#
loop_
_entity_poly.entity_id
_entity_poly.type
_entity_poly.pdbx_seq_one_letter_code
_entity_poly.pdbx_strand_id
1 'polypeptide(L)'
;MLPTTSKGRTSSNARPTSALPHYLRRIVKWQQMDIEYTFWQMLHLCTSPKVVYQHTKYHKQTKNQWARDDPAFVVICTVLLAVCTSAYCVAYDHSLGHAVYVVISVLLFHFLITGAVLATCCWFLTNNYLREEVPNSHVVEQRVEWLYAFDVHCNSFFPMFVLLYVIHYFLSPVLIAHGFIPVLLSNLLFMVAASYYHYLNFLGYDVLPFLEKTTFFLYPIGLVLVLSPIFILSGFNPSRYFMNLYFSQLE
;
A
#
# COMPACT_ATOMS: atom_id res chain seq x y z
N MET A 1 62.44 3.84 -17.98
CA MET A 1 61.45 4.82 -17.50
C MET A 1 60.49 5.09 -18.63
N LEU A 2 59.24 4.58 -18.56
CA LEU A 2 58.19 4.87 -19.52
C LEU A 2 57.12 5.77 -18.86
N PRO A 3 56.64 6.83 -19.52
CA PRO A 3 55.54 7.63 -19.02
C PRO A 3 54.21 7.05 -19.51
N THR A 4 53.26 6.85 -18.60
CA THR A 4 51.85 6.62 -18.97
C THR A 4 50.98 7.65 -18.26
N THR A 5 50.80 8.80 -18.90
CA THR A 5 49.73 9.75 -18.57
C THR A 5 48.47 9.32 -19.31
N SER A 6 47.54 8.64 -18.64
CA SER A 6 46.17 8.44 -19.17
C SER A 6 45.27 9.59 -18.69
N LYS A 7 45.11 10.59 -19.55
CA LYS A 7 44.04 11.59 -19.45
C LYS A 7 42.68 10.91 -19.63
N GLY A 8 41.75 11.22 -18.73
CA GLY A 8 40.34 11.44 -19.04
C GLY A 8 39.50 10.25 -19.49
N ARG A 9 38.77 9.66 -18.55
CA ARG A 9 37.42 9.13 -18.82
C ARG A 9 36.46 9.79 -17.86
N THR A 10 35.87 10.90 -18.31
CA THR A 10 34.66 11.45 -17.69
C THR A 10 33.61 10.34 -17.66
N SER A 11 33.06 10.11 -16.47
CA SER A 11 31.95 9.19 -16.26
C SER A 11 30.81 9.60 -17.20
N SER A 12 30.44 8.69 -18.09
CA SER A 12 29.21 8.83 -18.86
C SER A 12 28.06 8.88 -17.88
N ASN A 13 27.38 10.04 -17.79
CA ASN A 13 26.08 10.15 -17.14
C ASN A 13 25.15 9.10 -17.77
N ALA A 14 24.96 7.98 -17.06
CA ALA A 14 23.92 7.03 -17.38
C ALA A 14 22.59 7.79 -17.26
N ARG A 15 21.95 8.06 -18.40
CA ARG A 15 20.59 8.60 -18.42
C ARG A 15 19.72 7.63 -17.61
N PRO A 16 19.02 8.07 -16.56
CA PRO A 16 18.06 7.20 -15.90
C PRO A 16 16.97 6.93 -16.92
N THR A 17 16.94 5.71 -17.46
CA THR A 17 15.79 5.23 -18.22
C THR A 17 14.62 5.29 -17.25
N SER A 18 13.72 6.24 -17.45
CA SER A 18 12.53 6.37 -16.62
C SER A 18 11.79 5.02 -16.67
N ALA A 19 11.72 4.31 -15.54
CA ALA A 19 11.03 3.03 -15.44
C ALA A 19 9.50 3.20 -15.60
N LEU A 20 8.98 4.38 -15.29
CA LEU A 20 7.55 4.70 -15.27
C LEU A 20 6.85 4.59 -16.65
N PRO A 21 7.35 5.16 -17.76
CA PRO A 21 6.71 4.99 -19.07
C PRO A 21 6.64 3.53 -19.54
N HIS A 22 7.63 2.71 -19.15
CA HIS A 22 7.62 1.29 -19.48
C HIS A 22 6.59 0.51 -18.65
N TYR A 23 6.48 0.83 -17.36
CA TYR A 23 5.45 0.29 -16.46
C TYR A 23 4.03 0.64 -16.95
N LEU A 24 3.79 1.91 -17.29
CA LEU A 24 2.49 2.36 -17.82
C LEU A 24 2.14 1.70 -19.15
N ARG A 25 3.11 1.50 -20.04
CA ARG A 25 2.88 0.79 -21.31
C ARG A 25 2.43 -0.66 -21.11
N ARG A 26 2.87 -1.31 -20.03
CA ARG A 26 2.48 -2.69 -19.69
C ARG A 26 1.04 -2.80 -19.16
N ILE A 27 0.47 -1.73 -18.60
CA ILE A 27 -0.94 -1.72 -18.12
C ILE A 27 -1.90 -2.03 -19.26
N VAL A 28 -1.58 -1.60 -20.48
CA VAL A 28 -2.44 -1.80 -21.66
C VAL A 28 -2.34 -3.23 -22.22
N LYS A 29 -1.29 -3.99 -21.85
CA LYS A 29 -1.03 -5.34 -22.39
C LYS A 29 -1.41 -6.44 -21.39
N TRP A 30 -2.72 -6.68 -21.27
CA TRP A 30 -3.31 -7.67 -20.35
C TRP A 30 -2.71 -9.08 -20.45
N GLN A 31 -2.36 -9.56 -21.65
CA GLN A 31 -1.77 -10.90 -21.84
C GLN A 31 -0.36 -11.05 -21.25
N GLN A 32 0.31 -9.95 -20.91
CA GLN A 32 1.67 -9.97 -20.36
C GLN A 32 1.68 -9.86 -18.83
N MET A 33 0.51 -9.81 -18.19
CA MET A 33 0.36 -9.68 -16.74
C MET A 33 0.30 -11.05 -16.07
N ASP A 34 1.08 -11.24 -15.00
CA ASP A 34 1.11 -12.48 -14.22
C ASP A 34 -0.04 -12.48 -13.18
N ILE A 35 -1.23 -12.79 -13.67
CA ILE A 35 -2.48 -12.75 -12.89
C ILE A 35 -2.46 -13.80 -11.77
N GLU A 36 -1.98 -15.02 -12.07
CA GLU A 36 -1.94 -16.12 -11.11
C GLU A 36 -1.02 -15.81 -9.94
N TYR A 37 0.20 -15.33 -10.25
CA TYR A 37 1.14 -14.90 -9.22
C TYR A 37 0.58 -13.75 -8.39
N THR A 38 -0.12 -12.81 -9.01
CA THR A 38 -0.75 -11.69 -8.30
C THR A 38 -1.81 -12.14 -7.31
N PHE A 39 -2.72 -13.04 -7.70
CA PHE A 39 -3.72 -13.60 -6.77
C PHE A 39 -3.06 -14.39 -5.65
N TRP A 40 -2.02 -15.15 -5.95
CA TRP A 40 -1.24 -15.86 -4.94
C TRP A 40 -0.62 -14.89 -3.94
N GLN A 41 -0.02 -13.78 -4.40
CA GLN A 41 0.51 -12.73 -3.54
C GLN A 41 -0.59 -12.10 -2.68
N MET A 42 -1.73 -11.73 -3.28
CA MET A 42 -2.87 -11.13 -2.58
C MET A 42 -3.41 -12.04 -1.47
N LEU A 43 -3.55 -13.35 -1.74
CA LEU A 43 -3.98 -14.32 -0.74
C LEU A 43 -2.98 -14.41 0.43
N HIS A 44 -1.68 -14.52 0.11
CA HIS A 44 -0.64 -14.64 1.13
C HIS A 44 -0.44 -13.33 1.90
N LEU A 45 -0.71 -12.16 1.31
CA LEU A 45 -0.71 -10.89 2.05
C LEU A 45 -1.78 -10.88 3.15
N CYS A 46 -2.90 -11.59 2.96
CA CYS A 46 -3.95 -11.70 3.98
C CYS A 46 -3.65 -12.79 5.03
N THR A 47 -3.00 -13.89 4.65
CA THR A 47 -2.85 -15.07 5.54
C THR A 47 -1.44 -15.25 6.09
N SER A 48 -0.40 -14.97 5.31
CA SER A 48 1.01 -15.27 5.62
C SER A 48 1.96 -14.31 4.88
N PRO A 49 1.95 -13.01 5.22
CA PRO A 49 2.62 -11.98 4.42
C PRO A 49 4.13 -12.12 4.36
N LYS A 50 4.74 -12.77 5.36
CA LYS A 50 6.18 -13.07 5.38
C LYS A 50 6.64 -13.86 4.16
N VAL A 51 5.77 -14.74 3.62
CA VAL A 51 6.06 -15.55 2.43
C VAL A 51 6.21 -14.66 1.19
N VAL A 52 5.36 -13.63 1.05
CA VAL A 52 5.41 -12.68 -0.07
C VAL A 52 6.73 -11.91 -0.05
N TYR A 53 7.14 -11.42 1.12
CA TYR A 53 8.39 -10.66 1.26
C TYR A 53 9.65 -11.53 1.15
N GLN A 54 9.58 -12.82 1.50
CA GLN A 54 10.64 -13.78 1.14
C GLN A 54 10.81 -13.90 -0.37
N HIS A 55 9.70 -13.92 -1.12
CA HIS A 55 9.75 -13.92 -2.58
C HIS A 55 10.31 -12.60 -3.15
N THR A 56 10.07 -11.46 -2.49
CA THR A 56 10.73 -10.20 -2.84
C THR A 56 12.25 -10.30 -2.72
N LYS A 57 12.78 -10.95 -1.67
CA LYS A 57 14.24 -11.20 -1.55
C LYS A 57 14.77 -12.05 -2.69
N TYR A 58 14.04 -13.11 -3.06
CA TYR A 58 14.42 -13.97 -4.19
C TYR A 58 14.37 -13.23 -5.54
N HIS A 59 13.36 -12.37 -5.74
CA HIS A 59 13.26 -11.52 -6.92
C HIS A 59 14.47 -10.58 -7.03
N LYS A 60 14.91 -10.00 -5.91
CA LYS A 60 16.12 -9.17 -5.89
C LYS A 60 17.36 -9.96 -6.32
N GLN A 61 17.50 -11.20 -5.90
CA GLN A 61 18.66 -12.03 -6.29
C GLN A 61 18.67 -12.37 -7.79
N THR A 62 17.51 -12.54 -8.39
CA THR A 62 17.38 -12.96 -9.80
C THR A 62 17.34 -11.80 -10.78
N LYS A 63 16.71 -10.66 -10.43
CA LYS A 63 16.56 -9.49 -11.32
C LYS A 63 17.33 -8.25 -10.87
N ASN A 64 17.97 -8.29 -9.71
CA ASN A 64 18.72 -7.18 -9.12
C ASN A 64 17.93 -5.87 -8.97
N GLN A 65 16.61 -5.93 -8.80
CA GLN A 65 15.74 -4.80 -8.47
C GLN A 65 14.74 -5.18 -7.39
N TRP A 66 14.21 -4.19 -6.66
CA TRP A 66 13.27 -4.43 -5.57
C TRP A 66 11.81 -4.27 -6.01
N ALA A 67 11.51 -3.29 -6.86
CA ALA A 67 10.17 -3.05 -7.35
C ALA A 67 9.68 -4.14 -8.30
N ARG A 68 8.36 -4.32 -8.37
CA ARG A 68 7.71 -5.18 -9.35
C ARG A 68 7.85 -4.58 -10.75
N ASP A 69 8.00 -5.48 -11.71
CA ASP A 69 8.05 -5.17 -13.14
C ASP A 69 6.68 -5.06 -13.80
N ASP A 70 5.70 -5.74 -13.22
CA ASP A 70 4.38 -5.97 -13.78
C ASP A 70 3.32 -5.14 -13.04
N PRO A 71 2.37 -4.54 -13.77
CA PRO A 71 1.32 -3.75 -13.16
C PRO A 71 0.13 -4.57 -12.66
N ALA A 72 0.23 -5.90 -12.65
CA ALA A 72 -0.89 -6.80 -12.41
C ALA A 72 -1.56 -6.56 -11.06
N PHE A 73 -0.76 -6.38 -10.00
CA PHE A 73 -1.26 -6.09 -8.67
C PHE A 73 -2.14 -4.84 -8.61
N VAL A 74 -1.66 -3.72 -9.15
CA VAL A 74 -2.36 -2.44 -9.12
C VAL A 74 -3.66 -2.52 -9.93
N VAL A 75 -3.61 -3.14 -11.11
CA VAL A 75 -4.77 -3.27 -11.99
C VAL A 75 -5.85 -4.15 -11.35
N ILE A 76 -5.48 -5.33 -10.83
CA ILE A 76 -6.43 -6.23 -10.17
C ILE A 76 -7.02 -5.56 -8.91
N CYS A 77 -6.17 -4.90 -8.11
CA CYS A 77 -6.64 -4.17 -6.93
C CYS A 77 -7.63 -3.04 -7.29
N THR A 78 -7.36 -2.29 -8.37
CA THR A 78 -8.26 -1.25 -8.90
C THR A 78 -9.60 -1.83 -9.32
N VAL A 79 -9.61 -2.95 -10.05
CA VAL A 79 -10.85 -3.62 -10.48
C VAL A 79 -11.66 -4.13 -9.28
N LEU A 80 -10.99 -4.78 -8.31
CA LEU A 80 -11.66 -5.28 -7.11
C LEU A 80 -12.25 -4.14 -6.26
N LEU A 81 -11.52 -3.04 -6.12
CA LEU A 81 -11.99 -1.85 -5.43
C LEU A 81 -13.21 -1.25 -6.15
N ALA A 82 -13.16 -1.11 -7.48
CA ALA A 82 -14.27 -0.61 -8.28
C ALA A 82 -15.53 -1.48 -8.13
N VAL A 83 -15.39 -2.80 -8.18
CA VAL A 83 -16.49 -3.75 -8.00
C VAL A 83 -17.10 -3.63 -6.60
N CYS A 84 -16.26 -3.56 -5.56
CA CYS A 84 -16.73 -3.45 -4.19
C CYS A 84 -17.43 -2.10 -3.93
N THR A 85 -16.86 -0.99 -4.39
CA THR A 85 -17.49 0.33 -4.28
C THR A 85 -18.79 0.42 -5.08
N SER A 86 -18.86 -0.23 -6.25
CA SER A 86 -20.11 -0.34 -7.01
C SER A 86 -21.19 -1.10 -6.22
N ALA A 87 -20.82 -2.18 -5.52
CA ALA A 87 -21.75 -2.91 -4.65
C ALA A 87 -22.29 -2.03 -3.52
N TYR A 88 -21.44 -1.19 -2.89
CA TYR A 88 -21.90 -0.18 -1.94
C TYR A 88 -22.90 0.79 -2.56
N CYS A 89 -22.62 1.28 -3.77
CA CYS A 89 -23.54 2.20 -4.44
C CYS A 89 -24.89 1.53 -4.76
N VAL A 90 -24.89 0.26 -5.17
CA VAL A 90 -26.14 -0.49 -5.40
C VAL A 90 -26.93 -0.68 -4.11
N ALA A 91 -26.25 -0.85 -2.97
CA ALA A 91 -26.91 -1.07 -1.68
C ALA A 91 -27.40 0.22 -1.01
N TYR A 92 -26.67 1.34 -1.17
CA TYR A 92 -26.84 2.55 -0.36
C TYR A 92 -27.04 3.85 -1.15
N ASP A 93 -26.86 3.83 -2.47
CA ASP A 93 -27.07 5.00 -3.31
C ASP A 93 -28.44 4.94 -4.02
N HIS A 94 -28.94 6.11 -4.40
CA HIS A 94 -30.18 6.28 -5.14
C HIS A 94 -29.97 6.89 -6.53
N SER A 95 -28.77 7.42 -6.83
CA SER A 95 -28.46 8.10 -8.09
C SER A 95 -27.27 7.49 -8.82
N LEU A 96 -27.45 7.13 -10.09
CA LEU A 96 -26.37 6.59 -10.94
C LEU A 96 -25.21 7.59 -11.11
N GLY A 97 -25.52 8.89 -11.22
CA GLY A 97 -24.49 9.91 -11.37
C GLY A 97 -23.61 10.05 -10.11
N HIS A 98 -24.24 9.95 -8.95
CA HIS A 98 -23.54 9.94 -7.67
C HIS A 98 -22.73 8.65 -7.48
N ALA A 99 -23.27 7.49 -7.86
CA ALA A 99 -22.54 6.23 -7.84
C ALA A 99 -21.25 6.27 -8.67
N VAL A 100 -21.31 6.82 -9.89
CA VAL A 100 -20.12 7.00 -10.74
C VAL A 100 -19.10 7.93 -10.07
N TYR A 101 -19.56 9.04 -9.47
CA TYR A 101 -18.70 9.95 -8.72
C TYR A 101 -18.02 9.24 -7.53
N VAL A 102 -18.75 8.45 -6.75
CA VAL A 102 -18.21 7.72 -5.59
C VAL A 102 -17.17 6.69 -6.03
N VAL A 103 -17.45 5.90 -7.07
CA VAL A 103 -16.48 4.92 -7.60
C VAL A 103 -15.20 5.61 -8.06
N ILE A 104 -15.30 6.68 -8.88
CA ILE A 104 -14.13 7.40 -9.36
C ILE A 104 -13.36 8.05 -8.20
N SER A 105 -14.08 8.67 -7.26
CA SER A 105 -13.49 9.33 -6.08
C SER A 105 -12.70 8.34 -5.23
N VAL A 106 -13.27 7.18 -4.91
CA VAL A 106 -12.59 6.15 -4.12
C VAL A 106 -11.35 5.62 -4.84
N LEU A 107 -11.44 5.31 -6.14
CA LEU A 107 -10.28 4.83 -6.90
C LEU A 107 -9.14 5.87 -6.94
N LEU A 108 -9.47 7.13 -7.22
CA LEU A 108 -8.47 8.19 -7.35
C LEU A 108 -7.91 8.60 -5.99
N PHE A 109 -8.75 8.93 -5.02
CA PHE A 109 -8.30 9.51 -3.76
C PHE A 109 -7.85 8.46 -2.76
N HIS A 110 -8.61 7.38 -2.55
CA HIS A 110 -8.28 6.40 -1.50
C HIS A 110 -7.13 5.49 -1.89
N PHE A 111 -7.04 5.11 -3.17
CA PHE A 111 -5.99 4.20 -3.63
C PHE A 111 -4.83 4.95 -4.30
N LEU A 112 -5.06 5.65 -5.42
CA LEU A 112 -3.96 6.17 -6.23
C LEU A 112 -3.25 7.38 -5.61
N ILE A 113 -3.97 8.44 -5.26
CA ILE A 113 -3.39 9.69 -4.73
C ILE A 113 -2.82 9.44 -3.34
N THR A 114 -3.62 8.88 -2.42
CA THR A 114 -3.13 8.54 -1.07
C THR A 114 -1.94 7.59 -1.16
N GLY A 115 -1.98 6.59 -2.05
CA GLY A 115 -0.85 5.69 -2.26
C GLY A 115 0.40 6.37 -2.78
N ALA A 116 0.28 7.25 -3.77
CA ALA A 116 1.42 7.99 -4.31
C ALA A 116 2.02 8.95 -3.27
N VAL A 117 1.19 9.62 -2.46
CA VAL A 117 1.63 10.49 -1.37
C VAL A 117 2.35 9.66 -0.31
N LEU A 118 1.76 8.57 0.18
CA LEU A 118 2.37 7.71 1.20
C LEU A 118 3.67 7.07 0.70
N ALA A 119 3.70 6.60 -0.55
CA ALA A 119 4.91 6.06 -1.17
C ALA A 119 6.01 7.11 -1.27
N THR A 120 5.68 8.34 -1.65
CA THR A 120 6.65 9.44 -1.74
C THR A 120 7.18 9.82 -0.36
N CYS A 121 6.31 9.91 0.65
CA CYS A 121 6.72 10.16 2.04
C CYS A 121 7.63 9.04 2.57
N CYS A 122 7.25 7.77 2.40
CA CYS A 122 8.05 6.64 2.88
C CYS A 122 9.37 6.51 2.12
N TRP A 123 9.37 6.71 0.80
CA TRP A 123 10.57 6.75 -0.04
C TRP A 123 11.54 7.85 0.40
N PHE A 124 11.01 9.05 0.69
CA PHE A 124 11.79 10.17 1.19
C PHE A 124 12.35 9.87 2.58
N LEU A 125 11.53 9.40 3.52
CA LEU A 125 11.95 9.12 4.88
C LEU A 125 13.00 8.02 4.94
N THR A 126 12.78 6.91 4.23
CA THR A 126 13.71 5.78 4.23
C THR A 126 15.07 6.14 3.66
N ASN A 127 15.10 6.82 2.51
CA ASN A 127 16.36 7.22 1.89
C ASN A 127 17.10 8.32 2.66
N ASN A 128 16.42 9.18 3.42
CA ASN A 128 17.10 10.25 4.15
C ASN A 128 17.47 9.90 5.58
N TYR A 129 16.72 9.01 6.25
CA TYR A 129 16.87 8.80 7.70
C TYR A 129 17.09 7.36 8.13
N LEU A 130 16.77 6.35 7.30
CA LEU A 130 16.83 4.93 7.69
C LEU A 130 17.92 4.15 6.95
N ARG A 131 18.70 4.76 6.05
CA ARG A 131 19.81 4.06 5.40
C ARG A 131 21.00 3.93 6.36
N GLU A 132 21.64 2.78 6.31
CA GLU A 132 22.88 2.51 7.05
C GLU A 132 23.98 3.51 6.64
N GLU A 133 24.64 4.13 7.63
CA GLU A 133 25.59 5.24 7.41
C GLU A 133 26.96 4.78 6.91
N VAL A 134 27.32 3.51 7.08
CA VAL A 134 28.64 2.96 6.74
C VAL A 134 28.50 1.79 5.75
N PRO A 135 28.43 2.04 4.43
CA PRO A 135 28.63 0.97 3.48
C PRO A 135 30.08 0.49 3.60
N ASN A 136 30.28 -0.80 3.88
CA ASN A 136 31.57 -1.44 3.66
C ASN A 136 32.07 -1.03 2.25
N SER A 137 33.30 -0.54 2.14
CA SER A 137 33.88 0.17 0.97
C SER A 137 33.80 -0.56 -0.38
N HIS A 138 33.32 -1.80 -0.40
CA HIS A 138 33.14 -2.65 -1.58
C HIS A 138 31.68 -2.93 -1.95
N VAL A 139 30.69 -2.33 -1.26
CA VAL A 139 29.27 -2.54 -1.51
C VAL A 139 28.68 -1.34 -2.25
N VAL A 140 28.00 -1.61 -3.37
CA VAL A 140 27.29 -0.59 -4.15
C VAL A 140 26.19 0.04 -3.29
N GLU A 141 26.16 1.37 -3.17
CA GLU A 141 25.09 2.10 -2.48
C GLU A 141 23.72 1.72 -3.07
N GLN A 142 22.88 1.08 -2.26
CA GLN A 142 21.49 0.81 -2.62
C GLN A 142 20.58 1.91 -2.06
N ARG A 143 19.54 2.22 -2.83
CA ARG A 143 18.49 3.18 -2.46
C ARG A 143 17.14 2.50 -2.58
N VAL A 144 16.20 2.93 -1.77
CA VAL A 144 14.81 2.51 -1.92
C VAL A 144 14.29 3.07 -3.23
N GLU A 145 13.82 2.20 -4.10
CA GLU A 145 13.15 2.56 -5.37
C GLU A 145 11.77 3.13 -5.05
N TRP A 146 11.36 4.23 -5.69
CA TRP A 146 10.02 4.81 -5.45
C TRP A 146 8.90 3.82 -5.80
N LEU A 147 9.08 3.07 -6.87
CA LEU A 147 8.12 2.05 -7.31
C LEU A 147 7.98 0.92 -6.27
N TYR A 148 9.07 0.59 -5.57
CA TYR A 148 9.04 -0.35 -4.45
C TYR A 148 8.26 0.22 -3.25
N ALA A 149 8.44 1.49 -2.91
CA ALA A 149 7.66 2.13 -1.86
C ALA A 149 6.15 2.14 -2.18
N PHE A 150 5.80 2.33 -3.45
CA PHE A 150 4.42 2.21 -3.94
C PHE A 150 3.91 0.76 -3.89
N ASP A 151 4.74 -0.23 -4.25
CA ASP A 151 4.41 -1.66 -4.09
C ASP A 151 4.11 -2.03 -2.64
N VAL A 152 4.88 -1.51 -1.68
CA VAL A 152 4.63 -1.71 -0.24
C VAL A 152 3.29 -1.10 0.19
N HIS A 153 2.94 0.09 -0.34
CA HIS A 153 1.61 0.66 -0.14
C HIS A 153 0.53 -0.26 -0.70
N CYS A 154 0.63 -0.71 -1.96
CA CYS A 154 -0.37 -1.60 -2.57
C CYS A 154 -0.52 -2.91 -1.79
N ASN A 155 0.60 -3.50 -1.34
CA ASN A 155 0.61 -4.71 -0.52
C ASN A 155 -0.13 -4.52 0.80
N SER A 156 0.08 -3.37 1.44
CA SER A 156 -0.53 -3.04 2.72
C SER A 156 -2.00 -2.65 2.58
N PHE A 157 -2.33 -1.94 1.50
CA PHE A 157 -3.68 -1.50 1.17
C PHE A 157 -4.59 -2.70 0.89
N PHE A 158 -4.11 -3.75 0.22
CA PHE A 158 -4.99 -4.85 -0.19
C PHE A 158 -5.68 -5.57 1.00
N PRO A 159 -5.00 -6.00 2.07
CA PRO A 159 -5.68 -6.59 3.23
C PRO A 159 -6.53 -5.56 4.01
N MET A 160 -6.10 -4.30 4.07
CA MET A 160 -6.93 -3.22 4.62
C MET A 160 -8.23 -3.06 3.81
N PHE A 161 -8.15 -3.14 2.49
CA PHE A 161 -9.29 -3.14 1.57
C PHE A 161 -10.22 -4.32 1.86
N VAL A 162 -9.68 -5.53 2.02
CA VAL A 162 -10.49 -6.70 2.38
C VAL A 162 -11.24 -6.48 3.71
N LEU A 163 -10.59 -5.89 4.72
CA LEU A 163 -11.23 -5.61 6.01
C LEU A 163 -12.27 -4.47 5.94
N LEU A 164 -11.91 -3.33 5.36
CA LEU A 164 -12.68 -2.09 5.42
C LEU A 164 -13.67 -1.89 4.28
N TYR A 165 -13.56 -2.64 3.19
CA TYR A 165 -14.51 -2.59 2.09
C TYR A 165 -15.27 -3.90 1.98
N VAL A 166 -14.59 -5.04 1.91
CA VAL A 166 -15.27 -6.32 1.69
C VAL A 166 -15.98 -6.82 2.96
N ILE A 167 -15.25 -7.03 4.05
CA ILE A 167 -15.82 -7.51 5.32
C ILE A 167 -16.76 -6.46 5.91
N HIS A 168 -16.36 -5.19 5.89
CA HIS A 168 -17.21 -4.08 6.32
C HIS A 168 -18.54 -4.04 5.56
N TYR A 169 -18.58 -4.34 4.26
CA TYR A 169 -19.83 -4.34 3.48
C TYR A 169 -20.84 -5.38 3.98
N PHE A 170 -20.37 -6.59 4.30
CA PHE A 170 -21.26 -7.61 4.84
C PHE A 170 -21.69 -7.32 6.29
N LEU A 171 -20.84 -6.67 7.07
CA LEU A 171 -21.11 -6.31 8.45
C LEU A 171 -21.83 -4.96 8.61
N SER A 172 -21.93 -4.15 7.55
CA SER A 172 -22.37 -2.76 7.64
C SER A 172 -23.75 -2.58 8.30
N PRO A 173 -24.79 -3.43 8.09
CA PRO A 173 -26.07 -3.26 8.78
C PRO A 173 -25.95 -3.32 10.31
N VAL A 174 -25.00 -4.12 10.82
CA VAL A 174 -24.73 -4.25 12.26
C VAL A 174 -23.82 -3.12 12.74
N LEU A 175 -22.81 -2.74 11.95
CA LEU A 175 -21.81 -1.73 12.34
C LEU A 175 -22.36 -0.30 12.38
N ILE A 176 -23.35 0.02 11.54
CA ILE A 176 -23.97 1.35 11.52
C ILE A 176 -25.07 1.53 12.56
N ALA A 177 -25.60 0.44 13.14
CA ALA A 177 -26.67 0.49 14.12
C ALA A 177 -26.29 1.31 15.37
N HIS A 178 -27.29 1.79 16.12
CA HIS A 178 -27.08 2.54 17.36
C HIS A 178 -26.74 1.63 18.55
N GLY A 179 -26.03 2.19 19.53
CA GLY A 179 -25.62 1.49 20.75
C GLY A 179 -24.12 1.22 20.84
N PHE A 180 -23.72 0.63 21.97
CA PHE A 180 -22.32 0.40 22.30
C PHE A 180 -21.66 -0.70 21.46
N ILE A 181 -22.38 -1.81 21.19
CA ILE A 181 -21.81 -2.95 20.46
C ILE A 181 -21.40 -2.59 19.02
N PRO A 182 -22.21 -1.88 18.22
CA PRO A 182 -21.78 -1.40 16.90
C PRO A 182 -20.57 -0.47 16.95
N VAL A 183 -20.52 0.44 17.92
CA VAL A 183 -19.37 1.35 18.15
C VAL A 183 -18.11 0.54 18.44
N LEU A 184 -18.20 -0.43 19.36
CA LEU A 184 -17.09 -1.31 19.71
C LEU A 184 -16.60 -2.10 18.49
N LEU A 185 -17.49 -2.80 17.80
CA LEU A 185 -17.13 -3.63 16.64
C LEU A 185 -16.54 -2.79 15.49
N SER A 186 -17.11 -1.62 15.23
CA SER A 186 -16.61 -0.71 14.20
C SER A 186 -15.20 -0.22 14.53
N ASN A 187 -14.96 0.26 15.76
CA ASN A 187 -13.62 0.68 16.17
C ASN A 187 -12.61 -0.47 16.14
N LEU A 188 -12.98 -1.67 16.59
CA LEU A 188 -12.09 -2.84 16.54
C LEU A 188 -11.73 -3.22 15.10
N LEU A 189 -12.68 -3.19 14.17
CA LEU A 189 -12.42 -3.47 12.75
C LEU A 189 -11.43 -2.46 12.16
N PHE A 190 -11.64 -1.16 12.40
CA PHE A 190 -10.73 -0.10 11.93
C PHE A 190 -9.35 -0.17 12.60
N MET A 191 -9.30 -0.46 13.90
CA MET A 191 -8.05 -0.66 14.64
C MET A 191 -7.24 -1.81 14.05
N VAL A 192 -7.86 -2.96 13.79
CA VAL A 192 -7.20 -4.14 13.20
C VAL A 192 -6.72 -3.82 11.79
N ALA A 193 -7.55 -3.21 10.95
CA ALA A 193 -7.18 -2.87 9.58
C ALA A 193 -6.02 -1.88 9.49
N ALA A 194 -6.05 -0.80 10.29
CA ALA A 194 -4.97 0.17 10.36
C ALA A 194 -3.67 -0.44 10.90
N SER A 195 -3.78 -1.26 11.95
CA SER A 195 -2.61 -1.96 12.52
C SER A 195 -1.97 -2.90 11.51
N TYR A 196 -2.80 -3.65 10.76
CA TYR A 196 -2.31 -4.58 9.75
C TYR A 196 -1.65 -3.86 8.57
N TYR A 197 -2.21 -2.73 8.13
CA TYR A 197 -1.59 -1.87 7.11
C TYR A 197 -0.17 -1.44 7.52
N HIS A 198 0.01 -0.97 8.77
CA HIS A 198 1.33 -0.57 9.26
C HIS A 198 2.28 -1.75 9.49
N TYR A 199 1.77 -2.90 9.92
CA TYR A 199 2.56 -4.13 10.02
C TYR A 199 3.13 -4.57 8.67
N LEU A 200 2.33 -4.49 7.59
CA LEU A 200 2.80 -4.81 6.25
C LEU A 200 3.78 -3.80 5.69
N ASN A 201 3.64 -2.52 6.04
CA ASN A 201 4.67 -1.52 5.73
C ASN A 201 5.99 -1.88 6.40
N PHE A 202 5.96 -2.16 7.71
CA PHE A 202 7.14 -2.62 8.43
C PHE A 202 7.80 -3.81 7.75
N LEU A 203 7.04 -4.88 7.47
CA LEU A 203 7.58 -6.09 6.87
C LEU A 203 8.13 -5.86 5.45
N GLY A 204 7.54 -4.93 4.70
CA GLY A 204 8.07 -4.47 3.42
C GLY A 204 9.43 -3.82 3.57
N TYR A 205 9.56 -2.78 4.39
CA TYR A 205 10.85 -2.09 4.53
C TYR A 205 11.91 -2.92 5.27
N ASP A 206 11.52 -3.80 6.20
CA ASP A 206 12.41 -4.71 6.93
C ASP A 206 13.08 -5.77 6.03
N VAL A 207 12.50 -6.02 4.85
CA VAL A 207 13.09 -6.93 3.87
C VAL A 207 14.39 -6.39 3.28
N LEU A 208 14.58 -5.07 3.31
CA LEU A 208 15.68 -4.36 2.68
C LEU A 208 16.90 -4.37 3.61
N PRO A 209 18.00 -5.04 3.24
CA PRO A 209 19.14 -5.25 4.14
C PRO A 209 19.96 -3.98 4.42
N PHE A 210 19.76 -2.92 3.64
CA PHE A 210 20.48 -1.63 3.76
C PHE A 210 19.68 -0.57 4.53
N LEU A 211 18.51 -0.94 5.08
CA LEU A 211 17.75 -0.09 5.97
C LEU A 211 17.95 -0.53 7.42
N GLU A 212 18.22 0.43 8.29
CA GLU A 212 18.22 0.27 9.74
C GLU A 212 16.97 0.89 10.36
N LYS A 213 16.66 0.50 11.60
CA LYS A 213 15.59 1.10 12.42
C LYS A 213 14.21 1.10 11.72
N THR A 214 13.95 0.07 10.93
CA THR A 214 12.66 -0.16 10.23
C THR A 214 11.48 -0.29 11.20
N THR A 215 11.74 -0.57 12.48
CA THR A 215 10.75 -0.55 13.57
C THR A 215 9.98 0.77 13.69
N PHE A 216 10.50 1.87 13.12
CA PHE A 216 9.78 3.12 12.91
C PHE A 216 8.37 2.93 12.30
N PHE A 217 8.22 2.02 11.33
CA PHE A 217 6.94 1.76 10.68
C PHE A 217 5.89 1.09 11.59
N LEU A 218 6.28 0.58 12.76
CA LEU A 218 5.37 0.02 13.76
C LEU A 218 4.81 1.08 14.73
N TYR A 219 5.42 2.26 14.83
CA TYR A 219 4.98 3.30 15.78
C TYR A 219 3.52 3.75 15.61
N PRO A 220 2.99 3.88 14.37
CA PRO A 220 1.58 4.18 14.18
C PRO A 220 0.63 3.14 14.78
N ILE A 221 1.05 1.87 14.90
CA ILE A 221 0.24 0.84 15.58
C ILE A 221 0.06 1.19 17.05
N GLY A 222 1.12 1.64 17.73
CA GLY A 222 1.03 2.11 19.12
C GLY A 222 0.03 3.26 19.26
N LEU A 223 0.06 4.22 18.34
CA LEU A 223 -0.90 5.32 18.31
C LEU A 223 -2.34 4.82 18.11
N VAL A 224 -2.56 3.92 17.15
CA VAL A 224 -3.88 3.31 16.89
C VAL A 224 -4.41 2.57 18.13
N LEU A 225 -3.57 1.82 18.85
CA LEU A 225 -3.95 1.12 20.07
C LEU A 225 -4.34 2.07 21.21
N VAL A 226 -3.73 3.25 21.29
CA VAL A 226 -4.07 4.27 22.29
C VAL A 226 -5.33 5.06 21.90
N LEU A 227 -5.50 5.40 20.62
CA LEU A 227 -6.65 6.17 20.15
C LEU A 227 -7.95 5.34 20.12
N SER A 228 -7.87 4.05 19.84
CA SER A 228 -9.05 3.17 19.75
C SER A 228 -9.94 3.15 21.01
N PRO A 229 -9.42 2.98 22.25
CA PRO A 229 -10.25 3.06 23.44
C PRO A 229 -10.84 4.46 23.64
N ILE A 230 -10.13 5.53 23.27
CA ILE A 230 -10.65 6.90 23.35
C ILE A 230 -11.86 7.06 22.43
N PHE A 231 -11.78 6.58 21.19
CA PHE A 231 -12.90 6.61 20.25
C PHE A 231 -14.09 5.78 20.73
N ILE A 232 -13.85 4.58 21.27
CA ILE A 232 -14.92 3.74 21.84
C ILE A 232 -15.61 4.46 23.00
N LEU A 233 -14.86 5.04 23.95
CA LEU A 233 -15.41 5.73 25.11
C LEU A 233 -16.13 7.04 24.74
N SER A 234 -15.66 7.73 23.71
CA SER A 234 -16.34 8.94 23.17
C SER A 234 -17.62 8.62 22.40
N GLY A 235 -17.90 7.35 22.11
CA GLY A 235 -19.05 6.94 21.29
C GLY A 235 -18.86 7.16 19.79
N PHE A 236 -17.64 7.50 19.33
CA PHE A 236 -17.34 7.71 17.91
C PHE A 236 -17.41 6.39 17.13
N ASN A 237 -18.20 6.35 16.05
CA ASN A 237 -18.34 5.18 15.20
C ASN A 237 -17.73 5.47 13.80
N PRO A 238 -16.55 4.93 13.46
CA PRO A 238 -15.91 5.19 12.18
C PRO A 238 -16.68 4.65 10.98
N SER A 239 -17.41 3.54 11.13
CA SER A 239 -18.28 3.00 10.08
C SER A 239 -19.40 3.99 9.73
N ARG A 240 -20.07 4.57 10.72
CA ARG A 240 -21.10 5.60 10.46
C ARG A 240 -20.49 6.84 9.82
N TYR A 241 -19.34 7.29 10.31
CA TYR A 241 -18.65 8.44 9.72
C TYR A 241 -18.30 8.20 8.24
N PHE A 242 -17.75 7.03 7.92
CA PHE A 242 -17.44 6.63 6.54
C PHE A 242 -18.68 6.56 5.65
N MET A 243 -19.75 5.94 6.12
CA MET A 243 -21.00 5.82 5.36
C MET A 243 -21.68 7.18 5.15
N ASN A 244 -21.61 8.08 6.13
CA ASN A 244 -22.15 9.43 6.01
C ASN A 244 -21.38 10.30 5.02
N LEU A 245 -20.05 10.17 4.98
CA LEU A 245 -19.21 10.93 4.07
C LEU A 245 -19.57 10.64 2.60
N TYR A 246 -19.93 9.39 2.30
CA TYR A 246 -20.22 8.97 0.93
C TYR A 246 -21.70 8.89 0.58
N PHE A 247 -22.57 8.45 1.48
CA PHE A 247 -23.98 8.16 1.14
C PHE A 247 -25.00 9.01 1.93
N SER A 248 -24.54 9.93 2.80
CA SER A 248 -25.38 10.88 3.56
C SER A 248 -26.68 10.27 4.11
N GLN A 249 -26.59 9.10 4.76
CA GLN A 249 -27.78 8.33 5.19
C GLN A 249 -28.20 8.53 6.65
N LEU A 250 -27.45 9.26 7.48
CA LEU A 250 -27.72 9.36 8.91
C LEU A 250 -27.88 10.82 9.38
N GLU A 251 -28.94 11.47 8.92
CA GLU A 251 -29.64 12.50 9.71
C GLU A 251 -30.82 11.86 10.46
#